data_AF-A0AAC9AT71-F1
#
_entry.id   AF-A0AAC9AT71-F1
#
_cell.length_a   1.000
_cell.length_b   1.000
_cell.length_c   1.000
_cell.angle_alpha   90.00
_cell.angle_beta   90.00
_cell.angle_gamma   90.00
#
_symmetry.space_group_name_H-M   'P 1'
#
loop_
_entity.id
_entity.type
_entity.pdbx_description
1 polymer ?
#
loop_
_entity_poly.entity_id
_entity_poly.type
_entity_poly.pdbx_seq_one_letter_code
_entity_poly.pdbx_strand_id
1 'polypeptide(L)'
;MKNRPFLNRLGFAIQGLREGWQREYSFRAQVMIGLIIALSVVLLGASSIWLAIVGLAIALVLGAELFNSALETLVDRLHPEIHPEIRVVKDMAAAGVLLICLGASARSFLSMPSPDPGKWIGDHVPAPRGSTESARRLLAMTRPVGRTLVEQYLRNRGITALSETSALRYHPRCYYRADEYAPTETWPAMIAAVTDLSGKLTGAHRTWLDPGGFSEANLGRAPLSTPRRAMGNLLGHAVRFGAGSDVMVAGEGIETTLSVRSAMPHVASMAALSAAHLSAIIFPDTLRRLYIARDNDPAGYKAIATLLARIRAVGIEAIMLTPRLSDFNEDLRLLGLDALTARLKLQVAPQDVPRFMSSAD
;
A
#
# COMPACT_ATOMS: atom_id res chain seq x y z
N MET A 1 20.04 -35.89 -26.87
CA MET A 1 19.14 -34.90 -27.52
C MET A 1 19.81 -33.56 -27.87
N LYS A 2 21.04 -33.25 -27.42
CA LYS A 2 21.86 -32.13 -27.97
C LYS A 2 22.78 -32.64 -29.09
N ASN A 3 23.02 -31.82 -30.12
CA ASN A 3 23.85 -32.04 -31.34
C ASN A 3 23.14 -32.48 -32.65
N ARG A 4 21.93 -31.95 -32.96
CA ARG A 4 21.34 -32.02 -34.32
C ARG A 4 21.35 -30.66 -35.03
N PRO A 5 21.42 -30.63 -36.38
CA PRO A 5 21.46 -29.39 -37.16
C PRO A 5 20.24 -28.50 -36.89
N PHE A 6 20.43 -27.18 -36.97
CA PHE A 6 19.43 -26.16 -36.59
C PHE A 6 18.07 -26.34 -37.28
N LEU A 7 18.07 -26.72 -38.56
CA LEU A 7 16.86 -26.98 -39.35
C LEU A 7 15.98 -28.09 -38.73
N ASN A 8 16.59 -29.13 -38.15
CA ASN A 8 15.84 -30.19 -37.48
C ASN A 8 15.24 -29.71 -36.16
N ARG A 9 15.90 -28.79 -35.44
CA ARG A 9 15.36 -28.16 -34.22
C ARG A 9 14.18 -27.23 -34.52
N LEU A 10 14.24 -26.52 -35.64
CA LEU A 10 13.14 -25.70 -36.12
C LEU A 10 11.92 -26.56 -36.48
N GLY A 11 12.15 -27.71 -37.11
CA GLY A 11 11.10 -28.69 -37.40
C GLY A 11 10.39 -29.19 -36.13
N PHE A 12 11.13 -29.49 -35.06
CA PHE A 12 10.54 -29.88 -33.77
C PHE A 12 9.76 -28.74 -33.09
N ALA A 13 10.24 -27.51 -33.19
CA ALA A 13 9.52 -26.35 -32.65
C ALA A 13 8.19 -26.10 -33.38
N ILE A 14 8.18 -26.22 -34.72
CA ILE A 14 6.98 -26.10 -35.55
C ILE A 14 6.00 -27.24 -35.24
N GLN A 15 6.51 -28.45 -35.02
CA GLN A 15 5.69 -29.59 -34.60
C GLN A 15 5.05 -29.37 -33.22
N GLY A 16 5.79 -28.81 -32.25
CA GLY A 16 5.26 -28.43 -30.94
C GLY A 16 4.17 -27.36 -31.01
N LEU A 17 4.32 -26.35 -31.89
CA LEU A 17 3.27 -25.37 -32.15
C LEU A 17 2.01 -26.00 -32.75
N ARG A 18 2.19 -26.94 -33.67
CA ARG A 18 1.08 -27.68 -34.30
C ARG A 18 0.35 -28.57 -33.29
N GLU A 19 1.07 -29.23 -32.39
CA GLU A 19 0.47 -30.03 -31.33
C GLU A 19 -0.30 -29.17 -30.32
N GLY A 20 0.27 -28.04 -29.89
CA GLY A 20 -0.43 -27.08 -29.03
C GLY A 20 -1.72 -26.56 -29.66
N TRP A 21 -1.72 -26.27 -30.97
CA TRP A 21 -2.91 -25.86 -31.71
C TRP A 21 -4.00 -26.94 -31.79
N GLN A 22 -3.60 -28.21 -31.93
CA GLN A 22 -4.56 -29.32 -32.10
C GLN A 22 -5.13 -29.84 -30.77
N ARG A 23 -4.34 -29.81 -29.70
CA ARG A 23 -4.75 -30.33 -28.38
C ARG A 23 -5.44 -29.30 -27.51
N GLU A 24 -4.96 -28.07 -27.50
CA GLU A 24 -5.34 -27.10 -26.46
C GLU A 24 -6.38 -26.10 -26.96
N TYR A 25 -7.52 -26.05 -26.28
CA TYR A 25 -8.54 -25.03 -26.54
C TYR A 25 -8.08 -23.64 -26.08
N SER A 26 -7.42 -23.55 -24.92
CA SER A 26 -6.89 -22.30 -24.34
C SER A 26 -5.88 -21.64 -25.26
N PHE A 27 -4.96 -22.40 -25.84
CA PHE A 27 -3.95 -21.90 -26.79
C PHE A 27 -4.60 -21.26 -28.02
N ARG A 28 -5.62 -21.91 -28.60
CA ARG A 28 -6.37 -21.34 -29.75
C ARG A 28 -7.09 -20.05 -29.39
N ALA A 29 -7.74 -20.01 -28.23
CA ALA A 29 -8.43 -18.81 -27.75
C ALA A 29 -7.47 -17.63 -27.55
N GLN A 30 -6.30 -17.88 -26.95
CA GLN A 30 -5.27 -16.87 -26.73
C GLN A 30 -4.66 -16.35 -28.04
N VAL A 31 -4.46 -17.20 -29.05
CA VAL A 31 -4.02 -16.76 -30.38
C VAL A 31 -5.06 -15.85 -31.04
N MET A 32 -6.34 -16.19 -30.98
CA MET A 32 -7.42 -15.35 -31.54
C MET A 32 -7.51 -13.99 -30.83
N ILE A 33 -7.41 -13.97 -29.51
CA ILE A 33 -7.39 -12.72 -28.73
C ILE A 33 -6.16 -11.89 -29.09
N GLY A 34 -4.98 -12.51 -29.18
CA GLY A 34 -3.75 -11.84 -29.61
C GLY A 34 -3.87 -11.21 -30.99
N LEU A 35 -4.51 -11.88 -31.94
CA LEU A 35 -4.77 -11.34 -33.29
C LEU A 35 -5.72 -10.14 -33.27
N ILE A 36 -6.78 -10.18 -32.46
CA ILE A 36 -7.71 -9.05 -32.30
C ILE A 36 -6.99 -7.84 -31.70
N ILE A 37 -6.15 -8.06 -30.68
CA ILE A 37 -5.35 -7.00 -30.06
C ILE A 37 -4.35 -6.41 -31.05
N ALA A 38 -3.61 -7.25 -31.77
CA ALA A 38 -2.65 -6.81 -32.78
C ALA A 38 -3.32 -6.00 -33.90
N LEU A 39 -4.47 -6.48 -34.40
CA LEU A 39 -5.25 -5.78 -35.42
C LEU A 39 -5.76 -4.43 -34.90
N SER A 40 -6.25 -4.38 -33.67
CA SER A 40 -6.71 -3.13 -33.04
C SER A 40 -5.59 -2.09 -32.95
N VAL A 41 -4.39 -2.50 -32.58
CA VAL A 41 -3.21 -1.61 -32.49
C VAL A 41 -2.80 -1.07 -33.86
N VAL A 42 -2.89 -1.89 -34.91
CA VAL A 42 -2.66 -1.45 -36.30
C VAL A 42 -3.74 -0.48 -36.78
N LEU A 43 -5.02 -0.78 -36.53
CA LEU A 43 -6.16 0.05 -36.94
C LEU A 43 -6.17 1.42 -36.22
N LEU A 44 -5.66 1.48 -34.99
CA LEU A 44 -5.51 2.71 -34.23
C LEU A 44 -4.29 3.56 -34.66
N GLY A 45 -3.53 3.11 -35.68
CA GLY A 45 -2.37 3.86 -36.19
C GLY A 45 -1.23 3.97 -35.19
N ALA A 46 -1.10 3.00 -34.27
CA ALA A 46 -0.10 3.06 -33.22
C ALA A 46 1.33 2.97 -33.79
N SER A 47 2.28 3.66 -33.14
CA SER A 47 3.68 3.65 -33.55
C SER A 47 4.29 2.24 -33.57
N SER A 48 5.33 2.02 -34.37
CA SER A 48 6.04 0.73 -34.48
C SER A 48 6.56 0.18 -33.13
N ILE A 49 6.85 1.05 -32.16
CA ILE A 49 7.25 0.67 -30.80
C ILE A 49 6.12 -0.05 -30.06
N TRP A 50 4.87 0.44 -30.20
CA TRP A 50 3.70 -0.17 -29.58
C TRP A 50 3.38 -1.52 -30.19
N LEU A 51 3.52 -1.67 -31.50
CA LEU A 51 3.41 -2.96 -32.18
C LEU A 51 4.47 -3.96 -31.68
N ALA A 52 5.71 -3.51 -31.45
CA ALA A 52 6.78 -4.37 -30.92
C ALA A 52 6.50 -4.82 -29.47
N ILE A 53 6.04 -3.91 -28.61
CA ILE A 53 5.71 -4.22 -27.20
C ILE A 53 4.54 -5.20 -27.11
N VAL A 54 3.46 -4.93 -27.85
CA VAL A 54 2.27 -5.79 -27.87
C VAL A 54 2.60 -7.15 -28.49
N GLY A 55 3.38 -7.17 -29.58
CA GLY A 55 3.85 -8.42 -30.18
C GLY A 55 4.68 -9.27 -29.22
N LEU A 56 5.58 -8.66 -28.46
CA LEU A 56 6.37 -9.35 -27.44
C LEU A 56 5.50 -9.89 -26.30
N ALA A 57 4.51 -9.13 -25.84
CA ALA A 57 3.59 -9.56 -24.79
C ALA A 57 2.74 -10.76 -25.24
N ILE A 58 2.22 -10.74 -26.47
CA ILE A 58 1.47 -11.87 -27.06
C ILE A 58 2.37 -13.11 -27.16
N ALA A 59 3.61 -12.95 -27.64
CA ALA A 59 4.57 -14.06 -27.76
C ALA A 59 4.91 -14.69 -26.39
N LEU A 60 5.03 -13.90 -25.33
CA LEU A 60 5.28 -14.39 -23.97
C LEU A 60 4.11 -15.18 -23.41
N VAL A 61 2.87 -14.69 -23.59
CA VAL A 61 1.66 -15.39 -23.13
C VAL A 61 1.52 -16.74 -23.84
N LEU A 62 1.66 -16.76 -25.17
CA LEU A 62 1.59 -18.00 -25.96
C LEU A 62 2.72 -18.97 -25.61
N GLY A 63 3.93 -18.47 -25.35
CA GLY A 63 5.06 -19.28 -24.91
C GLY A 63 4.84 -19.90 -23.52
N ALA A 64 4.25 -19.14 -22.59
CA ALA A 64 3.90 -19.63 -21.26
C ALA A 64 2.82 -20.71 -21.31
N GLU A 65 1.81 -20.55 -22.17
CA GLU A 65 0.75 -21.56 -22.37
C GLU A 65 1.32 -22.87 -22.92
N LEU A 66 2.16 -22.81 -23.96
CA LEU A 66 2.82 -24.01 -24.52
C LEU A 66 3.74 -24.69 -23.52
N PHE A 67 4.47 -23.91 -22.72
CA PHE A 67 5.33 -24.44 -21.68
C PHE A 67 4.50 -25.12 -20.59
N ASN A 68 3.37 -24.53 -20.22
CA ASN A 68 2.44 -25.13 -19.26
C ASN A 68 1.86 -26.45 -19.78
N SER A 69 1.37 -26.51 -21.03
CA SER A 69 0.84 -27.76 -21.63
C SER A 69 1.92 -28.83 -21.79
N ALA A 70 3.17 -28.44 -22.05
CA ALA A 70 4.29 -29.37 -22.11
C ALA A 70 4.64 -29.95 -20.72
N LEU A 71 4.60 -29.12 -19.68
CA LEU A 71 4.76 -29.58 -18.30
C LEU A 71 3.61 -30.48 -17.85
N GLU A 72 2.37 -30.13 -18.19
CA GLU A 72 1.17 -30.92 -17.89
C GLU A 72 1.28 -32.32 -18.53
N THR A 73 1.63 -32.38 -19.82
CA THR A 73 1.88 -33.65 -20.52
C THR A 73 3.03 -34.48 -19.93
N LEU A 74 4.08 -33.82 -19.41
CA LEU A 74 5.21 -34.48 -18.77
C LEU A 74 4.83 -35.04 -17.40
N VAL A 75 4.10 -34.26 -16.60
CA VAL A 75 3.69 -34.64 -15.25
C VAL A 75 2.63 -35.74 -15.30
N ASP A 76 1.66 -35.67 -16.21
CA ASP A 76 0.64 -36.71 -16.42
C ASP A 76 1.26 -38.09 -16.74
N ARG A 77 2.43 -38.10 -17.38
CA ARG A 77 3.18 -39.32 -17.66
C ARG A 77 4.03 -39.82 -16.49
N LEU A 78 4.43 -38.95 -15.57
CA LEU A 78 5.29 -39.30 -14.43
C LEU A 78 4.47 -39.65 -13.18
N HIS A 79 3.31 -39.03 -12.99
CA HIS A 79 2.41 -39.22 -11.85
C HIS A 79 0.94 -39.24 -12.33
N PRO A 80 0.39 -40.41 -12.70
CA PRO A 80 -0.97 -40.53 -13.20
C PRO A 80 -2.08 -40.35 -12.14
N GLU A 81 -1.71 -40.15 -10.86
CA GLU A 81 -2.65 -39.79 -9.79
C GLU A 81 -2.60 -38.27 -9.55
N ILE A 82 -3.75 -37.61 -9.67
CA ILE A 82 -3.90 -36.14 -9.73
C ILE A 82 -3.40 -35.50 -8.42
N HIS A 83 -2.24 -34.84 -8.46
CA HIS A 83 -1.72 -34.08 -7.32
C HIS A 83 -2.14 -32.59 -7.38
N PRO A 84 -2.76 -32.03 -6.31
CA PRO A 84 -3.24 -30.65 -6.26
C PRO A 84 -2.14 -29.58 -6.40
N GLU A 85 -0.86 -29.95 -6.28
CA GLU A 85 0.30 -29.06 -6.38
C GLU A 85 0.59 -28.60 -7.82
N ILE A 86 0.18 -29.37 -8.84
CA ILE A 86 0.37 -29.01 -10.26
C ILE A 86 -0.44 -27.76 -10.62
N ARG A 87 -1.65 -27.64 -10.02
CA ARG A 87 -2.50 -26.46 -10.16
C ARG A 87 -1.85 -25.21 -9.56
N VAL A 88 -1.15 -25.36 -8.43
CA VAL A 88 -0.46 -24.25 -7.76
C VAL A 88 0.69 -23.72 -8.62
N VAL A 89 1.47 -24.60 -9.25
CA VAL A 89 2.56 -24.19 -10.16
C VAL A 89 2.01 -23.42 -11.36
N LYS A 90 0.87 -23.85 -11.93
CA LYS A 90 0.17 -23.18 -13.03
C LYS A 90 -0.31 -21.78 -12.63
N ASP A 91 -0.90 -21.65 -11.45
CA ASP A 91 -1.36 -20.37 -10.91
C ASP A 91 -0.19 -19.40 -10.64
N MET A 92 0.96 -19.92 -10.17
CA MET A 92 2.18 -19.13 -9.94
C MET A 92 2.82 -18.64 -11.25
N ALA A 93 2.82 -19.46 -12.31
CA ALA A 93 3.33 -19.06 -13.63
C ALA A 93 2.46 -17.97 -14.27
N ALA A 94 1.12 -18.11 -14.19
CA ALA A 94 0.18 -17.08 -14.63
C ALA A 94 0.33 -15.77 -13.84
N ALA A 95 0.54 -15.85 -12.52
CA ALA A 95 0.84 -14.69 -11.69
C ALA A 95 2.16 -14.00 -12.07
N GLY A 96 3.19 -14.75 -12.46
CA GLY A 96 4.45 -14.21 -12.95
C GLY A 96 4.28 -13.36 -14.22
N VAL A 97 3.50 -13.84 -15.18
CA VAL A 97 3.18 -13.10 -16.42
C VAL A 97 2.35 -11.85 -16.11
N LEU A 98 1.38 -11.94 -15.20
CA LEU A 98 0.60 -10.79 -14.74
C LEU A 98 1.46 -9.70 -14.11
N LEU A 99 2.44 -10.07 -13.27
CA LEU A 99 3.37 -9.13 -12.64
C LEU A 99 4.26 -8.42 -13.67
N ILE A 100 4.69 -9.11 -14.72
CA ILE A 100 5.46 -8.53 -15.83
C ILE A 100 4.60 -7.51 -16.61
N CYS A 101 3.33 -7.82 -16.87
CA CYS A 101 2.39 -6.91 -17.53
C CYS A 101 2.07 -5.65 -16.70
N LEU A 102 1.96 -5.80 -15.37
CA LEU A 102 1.80 -4.66 -14.46
C LEU A 102 3.06 -3.77 -14.43
N GLY A 103 4.24 -4.37 -14.46
CA GLY A 103 5.52 -3.64 -14.56
C GLY A 103 5.65 -2.85 -15.87
N ALA A 104 5.21 -3.40 -17.00
CA ALA A 104 5.20 -2.71 -18.29
C ALA A 104 4.21 -1.53 -18.32
N SER A 105 3.06 -1.67 -17.63
CA SER A 105 2.04 -0.62 -17.50
C SER A 105 2.53 0.57 -16.65
N ALA A 106 3.35 0.31 -15.61
CA ALA A 106 3.95 1.34 -14.78
C ALA A 106 4.93 2.24 -15.56
N ARG A 107 5.66 1.67 -16.54
CA ARG A 107 6.59 2.43 -17.37
C ARG A 107 5.88 3.34 -18.37
N SER A 108 4.78 2.87 -18.98
CA SER A 108 3.99 3.69 -19.92
C SER A 108 3.34 4.91 -19.25
N PHE A 109 2.89 4.75 -18.00
CA PHE A 109 2.35 5.84 -17.17
C PHE A 109 3.41 6.89 -16.78
N LEU A 110 4.67 6.49 -16.61
CA LEU A 110 5.79 7.39 -16.29
C LEU A 110 6.35 8.15 -17.51
N SER A 111 5.96 7.77 -18.73
CA SER A 111 6.45 8.37 -19.99
C SER A 111 5.48 9.32 -20.69
N MET A 112 4.32 9.64 -20.09
CA MET A 112 3.43 10.67 -20.64
C MET A 112 3.84 12.07 -20.16
N PRO A 113 4.00 13.05 -21.07
CA PRO A 113 4.07 14.46 -20.67
C PRO A 113 2.77 14.85 -19.96
N SER A 114 2.87 15.57 -18.84
CA SER A 114 1.69 16.08 -18.11
C SER A 114 0.82 16.93 -19.05
N PRO A 115 -0.50 16.67 -19.16
CA PRO A 115 -1.38 17.57 -19.88
C PRO A 115 -1.63 18.83 -19.04
N ASP A 116 -1.55 19.99 -19.70
CA ASP A 116 -1.84 21.31 -19.14
C ASP A 116 -3.22 21.35 -18.44
N PRO A 117 -3.35 21.99 -17.27
CA PRO A 117 -4.62 22.11 -16.58
C PRO A 117 -5.48 23.20 -17.23
N GLY A 118 -6.16 22.86 -18.32
CA GLY A 118 -7.03 23.78 -19.05
C GLY A 118 -8.32 23.13 -19.53
N LYS A 119 -9.40 23.33 -18.76
CA LYS A 119 -10.83 23.17 -19.10
C LYS A 119 -11.27 21.91 -19.87
N TRP A 120 -11.96 20.99 -19.18
CA TRP A 120 -13.14 20.33 -19.76
C TRP A 120 -14.25 20.15 -18.73
N ILE A 121 -15.42 20.63 -19.13
CA ILE A 121 -16.73 20.51 -18.50
C ILE A 121 -17.32 19.17 -18.94
N GLY A 122 -17.90 18.41 -18.00
CA GLY A 122 -18.97 17.44 -18.24
C GLY A 122 -18.63 16.17 -19.02
N ASP A 123 -18.24 15.11 -18.30
CA ASP A 123 -18.99 13.85 -18.26
C ASP A 123 -18.43 12.94 -17.16
N HIS A 124 -19.33 12.43 -16.30
CA HIS A 124 -18.99 11.62 -15.13
C HIS A 124 -18.46 10.24 -15.53
N VAL A 125 -17.17 10.15 -15.86
CA VAL A 125 -16.43 8.88 -15.74
C VAL A 125 -16.19 8.66 -14.24
N PRO A 126 -16.69 7.57 -13.61
CA PRO A 126 -16.38 7.26 -12.23
C PRO A 126 -14.86 7.11 -12.10
N ALA A 127 -14.24 7.91 -11.23
CA ALA A 127 -12.82 7.77 -10.97
C ALA A 127 -12.50 6.30 -10.58
N PRO A 128 -11.40 5.72 -11.08
CA PRO A 128 -11.03 4.35 -10.72
C PRO A 128 -11.06 4.15 -9.21
N ARG A 129 -11.65 3.04 -8.74
CA ARG A 129 -11.73 2.70 -7.32
C ARG A 129 -10.32 2.75 -6.73
N GLY A 130 -10.15 3.50 -5.64
CA GLY A 130 -8.86 3.62 -4.97
C GLY A 130 -7.94 4.74 -5.49
N SER A 131 -8.42 5.61 -6.37
CA SER A 131 -7.69 6.80 -6.84
C SER A 131 -7.61 7.92 -5.79
N THR A 132 -6.71 8.88 -6.01
CA THR A 132 -6.66 10.13 -5.22
C THR A 132 -7.98 10.91 -5.26
N GLU A 133 -8.72 10.84 -6.36
CA GLU A 133 -10.04 11.46 -6.47
C GLU A 133 -11.09 10.76 -5.60
N SER A 134 -11.03 9.42 -5.49
CA SER A 134 -11.86 8.68 -4.52
C SER A 134 -11.56 9.10 -3.08
N ALA A 135 -10.28 9.30 -2.74
CA ALA A 135 -9.88 9.80 -1.43
C ALA A 135 -10.42 11.22 -1.17
N ARG A 136 -10.36 12.12 -2.16
CA ARG A 136 -10.91 13.47 -2.07
C ARG A 136 -12.41 13.48 -1.82
N ARG A 137 -13.16 12.69 -2.58
CA ARG A 137 -14.62 12.54 -2.38
C ARG A 137 -14.95 11.99 -1.01
N LEU A 138 -14.22 10.98 -0.56
CA LEU A 138 -14.38 10.42 0.78
C LEU A 138 -14.16 11.50 1.86
N LEU A 139 -13.07 12.25 1.79
CA LEU A 139 -12.77 13.33 2.74
C LEU A 139 -13.84 14.44 2.73
N ALA A 140 -14.39 14.77 1.56
CA ALA A 140 -15.47 15.76 1.44
C ALA A 140 -16.76 15.35 2.17
N MET A 141 -16.99 14.05 2.36
CA MET A 141 -18.15 13.51 3.09
C MET A 141 -17.90 13.34 4.60
N THR A 142 -16.77 13.83 5.12
CA THR A 142 -16.40 13.68 6.53
C THR A 142 -16.67 14.94 7.35
N ARG A 143 -16.76 14.76 8.67
CA ARG A 143 -16.82 15.84 9.65
C ARG A 143 -15.61 15.81 10.59
N PRO A 144 -15.31 16.91 11.32
CA PRO A 144 -14.28 16.93 12.35
C PRO A 144 -14.47 15.83 13.41
N VAL A 145 -13.39 15.44 14.08
CA VAL A 145 -13.39 14.33 15.06
C VAL A 145 -14.08 14.66 16.39
N GLY A 146 -14.19 15.94 16.76
CA GLY A 146 -14.76 16.35 18.04
C GLY A 146 -16.22 15.94 18.19
N ARG A 147 -16.58 15.43 19.37
CA ARG A 147 -17.90 14.89 19.74
C ARG A 147 -18.36 13.76 18.81
N THR A 148 -17.44 12.89 18.39
CA THR A 148 -17.74 11.72 17.54
C THR A 148 -17.16 10.42 18.12
N LEU A 149 -17.53 9.29 17.51
CA LEU A 149 -16.95 7.98 17.83
C LEU A 149 -15.42 7.94 17.65
N VAL A 150 -14.83 8.79 16.81
CA VAL A 150 -13.36 8.86 16.67
C VAL A 150 -12.73 9.44 17.93
N GLU A 151 -13.30 10.51 18.48
CA GLU A 151 -12.80 11.09 19.72
C GLU A 151 -12.91 10.07 20.87
N GLN A 152 -14.05 9.39 20.99
CA GLN A 152 -14.24 8.34 21.99
C GLN A 152 -13.25 7.18 21.79
N TYR A 153 -13.05 6.74 20.54
CA TYR A 153 -12.08 5.70 20.17
C TYR A 153 -10.65 6.07 20.61
N LEU A 154 -10.19 7.29 20.30
CA LEU A 154 -8.85 7.76 20.67
C LEU A 154 -8.71 7.91 22.19
N ARG A 155 -9.71 8.49 22.86
CA ARG A 155 -9.69 8.67 24.33
C ARG A 155 -9.67 7.34 25.08
N ASN A 156 -10.45 6.35 24.64
CA ASN A 156 -10.43 5.00 25.21
C ASN A 156 -9.09 4.27 24.98
N ARG A 157 -8.27 4.79 24.06
CA ARG A 157 -6.89 4.35 23.83
C ARG A 157 -5.85 5.23 24.52
N GLY A 158 -6.26 6.07 25.46
CA GLY A 158 -5.39 6.97 26.21
C GLY A 158 -4.93 8.21 25.42
N ILE A 159 -5.31 8.36 24.15
CA ILE A 159 -4.94 9.49 23.30
C ILE A 159 -5.95 10.61 23.53
N THR A 160 -5.63 11.51 24.46
CA THR A 160 -6.51 12.60 24.89
C THR A 160 -6.15 13.96 24.28
N ALA A 161 -4.88 14.16 23.90
CA ALA A 161 -4.40 15.36 23.24
C ALA A 161 -4.73 15.31 21.74
N LEU A 162 -5.85 15.93 21.35
CA LEU A 162 -6.34 15.95 19.97
C LEU A 162 -6.05 17.27 19.23
N SER A 163 -5.20 18.13 19.77
CA SER A 163 -4.74 19.33 19.08
C SER A 163 -3.99 18.97 17.78
N GLU A 164 -4.19 19.79 16.74
CA GLU A 164 -3.56 19.61 15.42
C GLU A 164 -3.76 18.21 14.80
N THR A 165 -4.89 17.57 15.07
CA THR A 165 -5.30 16.29 14.47
C THR A 165 -6.29 16.49 13.31
N SER A 166 -6.24 17.64 12.62
CA SER A 166 -7.16 17.99 11.52
C SER A 166 -7.08 17.05 10.31
N ALA A 167 -5.98 16.28 10.21
CA ALA A 167 -5.80 15.19 9.27
C ALA A 167 -6.75 14.01 9.55
N LEU A 168 -7.24 13.85 10.79
CA LEU A 168 -8.26 12.88 11.15
C LEU A 168 -9.65 13.48 11.02
N ARG A 169 -10.56 12.66 10.51
CA ARG A 169 -11.95 13.00 10.27
C ARG A 169 -12.83 11.82 10.62
N TYR A 170 -14.12 12.07 10.77
CA TYR A 170 -15.12 11.05 11.04
C TYR A 170 -16.12 10.94 9.90
N HIS A 171 -16.44 9.70 9.54
CA HIS A 171 -17.51 9.37 8.60
C HIS A 171 -18.52 8.41 9.28
N PRO A 172 -19.80 8.77 9.42
CA PRO A 172 -20.77 7.94 10.15
C PRO A 172 -21.19 6.66 9.42
N ARG A 173 -21.17 6.66 8.09
CA ARG A 173 -21.65 5.54 7.25
C ARG A 173 -20.66 5.17 6.15
N CYS A 174 -19.42 4.86 6.51
CA CYS A 174 -18.37 4.54 5.55
C CYS A 174 -18.57 3.14 4.97
N TYR A 175 -18.57 3.02 3.64
CA TYR A 175 -18.74 1.73 2.97
C TYR A 175 -17.60 0.77 3.28
N TYR A 176 -17.96 -0.47 3.61
CA TYR A 176 -17.07 -1.62 3.73
C TYR A 176 -17.55 -2.74 2.79
N ARG A 177 -16.60 -3.51 2.27
CA ARG A 177 -16.88 -4.72 1.50
C ARG A 177 -15.74 -5.70 1.73
N ALA A 178 -16.03 -6.90 2.21
CA ALA A 178 -15.00 -7.88 2.57
C ALA A 178 -14.14 -8.25 1.35
N ASP A 179 -14.78 -8.59 0.24
CA ASP A 179 -14.17 -8.91 -1.05
C ASP A 179 -15.02 -8.32 -2.21
N GLU A 180 -14.75 -8.69 -3.46
CA GLU A 180 -15.46 -8.12 -4.61
C GLU A 180 -16.94 -8.54 -4.69
N TYR A 181 -17.26 -9.73 -4.18
CA TYR A 181 -18.55 -10.40 -4.28
C TYR A 181 -19.43 -10.22 -3.04
N ALA A 182 -18.82 -9.87 -1.91
CA ALA A 182 -19.52 -9.60 -0.67
C ALA A 182 -20.47 -8.38 -0.77
N PRO A 183 -21.58 -8.37 -0.01
CA PRO A 183 -22.46 -7.21 0.05
C PRO A 183 -21.73 -5.98 0.61
N THR A 184 -22.15 -4.79 0.16
CA THR A 184 -21.64 -3.54 0.73
C THR A 184 -22.34 -3.23 2.04
N GLU A 185 -21.56 -3.11 3.11
CA GLU A 185 -22.01 -2.70 4.43
C GLU A 185 -21.61 -1.24 4.70
N THR A 186 -22.22 -0.61 5.71
CA THR A 186 -21.83 0.72 6.17
C THR A 186 -21.51 0.71 7.65
N TRP A 187 -20.34 1.26 7.99
CA TRP A 187 -19.82 1.30 9.34
C TRP A 187 -19.29 2.71 9.66
N PRO A 188 -19.36 3.18 10.92
CA PRO A 188 -18.67 4.40 11.30
C PRO A 188 -17.16 4.22 11.13
N ALA A 189 -16.45 5.27 10.72
CA ALA A 189 -15.02 5.17 10.47
C ALA A 189 -14.26 6.44 10.81
N MET A 190 -13.05 6.26 11.32
CA MET A 190 -12.01 7.28 11.30
C MET A 190 -11.38 7.31 9.91
N ILE A 191 -11.34 8.48 9.31
CA ILE A 191 -10.72 8.74 8.02
C ILE A 191 -9.51 9.62 8.24
N ALA A 192 -8.33 9.17 7.82
CA ALA A 192 -7.10 9.94 7.91
C ALA A 192 -6.67 10.39 6.51
N ALA A 193 -6.46 11.70 6.35
CA ALA A 193 -5.95 12.30 5.13
C ALA A 193 -4.45 12.00 4.99
N VAL A 194 -4.06 11.49 3.83
CA VAL A 194 -2.66 11.28 3.47
C VAL A 194 -2.24 12.39 2.51
N THR A 195 -1.14 13.08 2.83
CA THR A 195 -0.68 14.24 2.06
C THR A 195 0.78 14.17 1.67
N ASP A 196 1.12 14.91 0.63
CA ASP A 196 2.51 15.26 0.34
C ASP A 196 3.06 16.32 1.32
N LEU A 197 4.29 16.79 1.07
CA LEU A 197 4.95 17.82 1.87
C LEU A 197 4.29 19.21 1.74
N SER A 198 3.57 19.47 0.64
CA SER A 198 2.85 20.73 0.43
C SER A 198 1.47 20.75 1.10
N GLY A 199 1.05 19.63 1.70
CA GLY A 199 -0.29 19.46 2.28
C GLY A 199 -1.36 19.08 1.26
N LYS A 200 -1.00 18.80 0.01
CA LYS A 200 -1.94 18.33 -1.01
C LYS A 200 -2.37 16.90 -0.70
N LEU A 201 -3.68 16.65 -0.75
CA LEU A 201 -4.25 15.33 -0.52
C LEU A 201 -3.85 14.34 -1.64
N THR A 202 -3.22 13.23 -1.27
CA THR A 202 -2.78 12.17 -2.18
C THR A 202 -3.55 10.87 -1.99
N GLY A 203 -4.04 10.63 -0.78
CA GLY A 203 -4.78 9.43 -0.41
C GLY A 203 -5.56 9.56 0.89
N ALA A 204 -6.17 8.46 1.31
CA ALA A 204 -6.90 8.38 2.57
C ALA A 204 -6.76 6.99 3.20
N HIS A 205 -6.70 6.94 4.52
CA HIS A 205 -6.77 5.73 5.31
C HIS A 205 -8.08 5.65 6.08
N ARG A 206 -8.69 4.48 6.13
CA ARG A 206 -9.94 4.22 6.84
C ARG A 206 -9.69 3.21 7.93
N THR A 207 -10.11 3.54 9.14
CA THR A 207 -10.25 2.61 10.27
C THR A 207 -11.73 2.54 10.61
N TRP A 208 -12.38 1.41 10.33
CA TRP A 208 -13.77 1.21 10.74
C TRP A 208 -13.84 0.96 12.23
N LEU A 209 -14.81 1.61 12.87
CA LEU A 209 -14.99 1.63 14.32
C LEU A 209 -16.20 0.80 14.70
N ASP A 210 -16.13 0.17 15.87
CA ASP A 210 -17.26 -0.55 16.43
C ASP A 210 -18.31 0.47 16.94
N PRO A 211 -19.56 0.45 16.42
CA PRO A 211 -20.63 1.29 16.94
C PRO A 211 -20.97 1.00 18.40
N GLY A 212 -20.72 -0.23 18.87
CA GLY A 212 -20.87 -0.66 20.27
C GLY A 212 -19.79 -0.07 21.19
N GLY A 213 -18.77 0.57 20.63
CA GLY A 213 -17.72 1.26 21.38
C GLY A 213 -16.48 0.41 21.62
N PHE A 214 -15.76 0.72 22.69
CA PHE A 214 -14.48 0.11 22.98
C PHE A 214 -14.62 -1.23 23.69
N SER A 215 -13.90 -2.25 23.24
CA SER A 215 -13.68 -3.51 23.94
C SER A 215 -12.21 -3.89 23.89
N GLU A 216 -11.70 -4.63 24.89
CA GLU A 216 -10.30 -5.11 24.87
C GLU A 216 -10.02 -6.05 23.69
N ALA A 217 -11.02 -6.81 23.23
CA ALA A 217 -10.85 -7.78 22.15
C ALA A 217 -10.54 -7.14 20.79
N ASN A 218 -11.17 -5.99 20.48
CA ASN A 218 -11.03 -5.32 19.19
C ASN A 218 -10.40 -3.93 19.29
N LEU A 219 -10.16 -3.46 20.52
CA LEU A 219 -9.67 -2.13 20.85
C LEU A 219 -10.47 -1.01 20.15
N GLY A 220 -11.79 -1.18 20.08
CA GLY A 220 -12.76 -0.24 19.49
C GLY A 220 -12.84 -0.25 17.96
N ARG A 221 -12.13 -1.15 17.28
CA ARG A 221 -12.24 -1.35 15.82
C ARG A 221 -13.43 -2.25 15.51
N ALA A 222 -14.07 -2.00 14.37
CA ALA A 222 -15.18 -2.84 13.92
C ALA A 222 -14.74 -4.31 13.79
N PRO A 223 -15.62 -5.29 14.11
CA PRO A 223 -15.32 -6.72 14.04
C PRO A 223 -15.35 -7.23 12.59
N LEU A 224 -14.46 -6.69 11.76
CA LEU A 224 -14.33 -6.97 10.34
C LEU A 224 -13.02 -7.70 10.06
N SER A 225 -12.98 -8.50 9.01
CA SER A 225 -11.76 -9.23 8.61
C SER A 225 -10.58 -8.29 8.31
N THR A 226 -10.84 -7.11 7.75
CA THR A 226 -9.82 -6.09 7.48
C THR A 226 -10.32 -4.71 7.92
N PRO A 227 -10.20 -4.37 9.22
CA PRO A 227 -10.81 -3.17 9.80
C PRO A 227 -10.03 -1.87 9.45
N ARG A 228 -8.95 -1.99 8.67
CA ARG A 228 -8.12 -0.88 8.19
C ARG A 228 -7.84 -1.04 6.70
N ARG A 229 -8.09 -0.01 5.91
CA ARG A 229 -7.74 0.01 4.48
C ARG A 229 -7.36 1.41 4.02
N ALA A 230 -6.36 1.48 3.15
CA ALA A 230 -5.93 2.73 2.53
C ALA A 230 -6.33 2.80 1.05
N MET A 231 -6.33 4.01 0.49
CA MET A 231 -6.59 4.29 -0.93
C MET A 231 -5.80 5.52 -1.38
N GLY A 232 -5.64 5.67 -2.69
CA GLY A 232 -4.94 6.77 -3.33
C GLY A 232 -3.44 6.51 -3.46
N ASN A 233 -2.68 7.57 -3.71
CA ASN A 233 -1.22 7.51 -3.76
C ASN A 233 -0.65 7.69 -2.35
N LEU A 234 -0.08 6.62 -1.80
CA LEU A 234 0.45 6.57 -0.43
C LEU A 234 1.98 6.58 -0.39
N LEU A 235 2.63 6.15 -1.47
CA LEU A 235 4.08 6.01 -1.51
C LEU A 235 4.73 7.39 -1.36
N GLY A 236 5.64 7.55 -0.40
CA GLY A 236 6.27 8.83 -0.11
C GLY A 236 5.43 9.82 0.71
N HIS A 237 4.18 9.47 1.01
CA HIS A 237 3.22 10.33 1.68
C HIS A 237 2.84 9.77 3.05
N ALA A 238 2.25 10.60 3.91
CA ALA A 238 1.91 10.22 5.27
C ALA A 238 0.69 10.97 5.78
N VAL A 239 0.08 10.46 6.86
CA VAL A 239 -0.83 11.25 7.70
C VAL A 239 0.03 12.13 8.58
N ARG A 240 -0.11 13.45 8.49
CA ARG A 240 0.77 14.42 9.17
C ARG A 240 0.04 15.13 10.29
N PHE A 241 0.76 15.37 11.37
CA PHE A 241 0.28 15.93 12.62
C PHE A 241 1.22 17.07 13.04
N GLY A 242 0.70 18.29 13.09
CA GLY A 242 1.52 19.50 13.24
C GLY A 242 2.28 19.90 11.96
N ALA A 243 2.89 21.09 11.98
CA ALA A 243 3.68 21.59 10.86
C ALA A 243 5.07 20.93 10.82
N GLY A 244 5.61 20.68 9.63
CA GLY A 244 6.95 20.09 9.46
C GLY A 244 8.02 20.92 10.18
N SER A 245 8.96 20.24 10.85
CA SER A 245 10.02 20.85 11.65
C SER A 245 11.37 20.19 11.37
N ASP A 246 12.45 20.73 11.95
CA ASP A 246 13.79 20.13 11.93
C ASP A 246 13.90 18.84 12.75
N VAL A 247 12.93 18.57 13.62
CA VAL A 247 12.80 17.30 14.35
C VAL A 247 11.39 16.75 14.20
N MET A 248 11.26 15.47 13.85
CA MET A 248 9.95 14.83 13.67
C MET A 248 9.92 13.41 14.25
N VAL A 249 8.71 12.94 14.56
CA VAL A 249 8.43 11.53 14.86
C VAL A 249 7.77 10.87 13.64
N ALA A 250 8.20 9.67 13.26
CA ALA A 250 7.50 8.83 12.31
C ALA A 250 7.17 7.46 12.92
N GLY A 251 5.93 7.01 12.73
CA GLY A 251 5.49 5.68 13.14
C GLY A 251 4.70 4.96 12.05
N GLU A 252 4.53 3.64 12.20
CA GLU A 252 3.75 2.85 11.25
C GLU A 252 2.25 3.10 11.40
N GLY A 253 1.74 3.14 12.63
CA GLY A 253 0.33 3.32 12.94
C GLY A 253 -0.03 4.76 13.31
N ILE A 254 -1.31 5.12 13.12
CA ILE A 254 -1.88 6.40 13.59
C ILE A 254 -1.85 6.41 15.13
N GLU A 255 -2.32 5.33 15.75
CA GLU A 255 -2.39 5.20 17.21
C GLU A 255 -0.99 5.22 17.84
N THR A 256 -0.04 4.45 17.31
CA THR A 256 1.37 4.46 17.75
C THR A 256 1.97 5.87 17.69
N THR A 257 1.79 6.55 16.55
CA THR A 257 2.33 7.90 16.33
C THR A 257 1.72 8.91 17.30
N LEU A 258 0.41 8.84 17.50
CA LEU A 258 -0.30 9.72 18.44
C LEU A 258 0.02 9.39 19.91
N SER A 259 0.29 8.13 20.25
CA SER A 259 0.71 7.76 21.59
C SER A 259 2.05 8.36 21.98
N VAL A 260 3.03 8.33 21.07
CA VAL A 260 4.30 9.05 21.28
C VAL A 260 4.06 10.56 21.34
N ARG A 261 3.19 11.10 20.48
CA ARG A 261 2.84 12.52 20.50
C ARG A 261 2.17 12.95 21.80
N SER A 262 1.39 12.09 22.47
CA SER A 262 0.83 12.41 23.79
C SER A 262 1.92 12.73 24.83
N ALA A 263 3.07 12.06 24.76
CA ALA A 263 4.23 12.31 25.63
C ALA A 263 5.18 13.39 25.10
N MET A 264 5.04 13.76 23.82
CA MET A 264 5.82 14.79 23.13
C MET A 264 4.88 15.78 22.40
N PRO A 265 4.00 16.52 23.11
CA PRO A 265 2.85 17.22 22.50
C PRO A 265 3.21 18.22 21.39
N HIS A 266 4.38 18.84 21.48
CA HIS A 266 4.84 19.85 20.53
C HIS A 266 5.63 19.29 19.34
N VAL A 267 5.89 17.97 19.31
CA VAL A 267 6.62 17.36 18.19
C VAL A 267 5.70 17.20 17.00
N ALA A 268 6.19 17.59 15.82
CA ALA A 268 5.54 17.25 14.58
C ALA A 268 5.70 15.74 14.32
N SER A 269 4.62 15.08 13.91
CA SER A 269 4.64 13.64 13.72
C SER A 269 3.93 13.18 12.46
N MET A 270 4.26 11.98 12.01
CA MET A 270 3.68 11.40 10.81
C MET A 270 3.45 9.90 10.94
N ALA A 271 2.27 9.44 10.55
CA ALA A 271 1.93 8.03 10.48
C ALA A 271 2.00 7.55 9.03
N ALA A 272 2.81 6.52 8.79
CA ALA A 272 3.06 5.95 7.47
C ALA A 272 1.99 4.97 7.00
N LEU A 273 1.17 4.45 7.92
CA LEU A 273 0.13 3.44 7.73
C LEU A 273 0.61 1.99 7.54
N SER A 274 1.91 1.77 7.28
CA SER A 274 2.56 0.45 7.37
C SER A 274 4.09 0.58 7.35
N ALA A 275 4.81 -0.49 7.75
CA ALA A 275 6.26 -0.62 7.60
C ALA A 275 6.75 -0.27 6.18
N ALA A 276 6.09 -0.80 5.15
CA ALA A 276 6.48 -0.58 3.76
C ALA A 276 6.42 0.91 3.39
N HIS A 277 5.33 1.60 3.74
CA HIS A 277 5.21 3.03 3.48
C HIS A 277 6.18 3.85 4.34
N LEU A 278 6.44 3.44 5.58
CA LEU A 278 7.40 4.09 6.47
C LEU A 278 8.79 4.13 5.84
N SER A 279 9.19 3.05 5.17
CA SER A 279 10.47 2.98 4.44
C SER A 279 10.57 3.92 3.23
N ALA A 280 9.43 4.37 2.70
CA ALA A 280 9.34 5.17 1.48
C ALA A 280 8.98 6.64 1.71
N ILE A 281 8.60 7.04 2.94
CA ILE A 281 8.21 8.42 3.28
C ILE A 281 9.23 9.44 2.77
N ILE A 282 8.71 10.58 2.28
CA ILE A 282 9.48 11.76 1.91
C ILE A 282 9.46 12.74 3.10
N PHE A 283 10.63 13.31 3.38
CA PHE A 283 10.86 14.24 4.49
C PHE A 283 11.06 15.66 3.97
N PRO A 284 10.69 16.69 4.75
CA PRO A 284 11.09 18.06 4.45
C PRO A 284 12.61 18.20 4.45
N ASP A 285 13.15 19.07 3.59
CA ASP A 285 14.60 19.35 3.51
C ASP A 285 15.15 19.97 4.81
N THR A 286 14.27 20.53 5.64
CA THR A 286 14.63 21.08 6.95
C THR A 286 14.88 20.01 8.01
N LEU A 287 14.49 18.76 7.76
CA LEU A 287 14.57 17.69 8.75
C LEU A 287 16.04 17.37 9.06
N ARG A 288 16.39 17.41 10.35
CA ARG A 288 17.72 17.06 10.86
C ARG A 288 17.70 15.81 11.71
N ARG A 289 16.60 15.56 12.43
CA ARG A 289 16.43 14.37 13.27
C ARG A 289 15.07 13.74 13.10
N LEU A 290 15.05 12.41 12.92
CA LEU A 290 13.85 11.60 12.91
C LEU A 290 13.86 10.61 14.08
N TYR A 291 12.86 10.73 14.94
CA TYR A 291 12.50 9.70 15.90
C TYR A 291 11.61 8.67 15.22
N ILE A 292 12.00 7.40 15.25
CA ILE A 292 11.27 6.32 14.60
C ILE A 292 10.56 5.52 15.68
N ALA A 293 9.24 5.72 15.81
CA ALA A 293 8.37 5.00 16.72
C ALA A 293 8.01 3.65 16.09
N ARG A 294 8.73 2.60 16.52
CA ARG A 294 8.57 1.25 15.99
C ARG A 294 7.84 0.38 16.99
N ASP A 295 6.86 -0.38 16.51
CA ASP A 295 6.22 -1.44 17.31
C ASP A 295 7.19 -2.62 17.49
N ASN A 296 7.04 -3.36 18.58
CA ASN A 296 7.92 -4.46 18.97
C ASN A 296 7.55 -5.76 18.26
N ASP A 297 7.49 -5.72 16.93
CA ASP A 297 7.26 -6.89 16.09
C ASP A 297 8.44 -7.17 15.13
N PRO A 298 8.64 -8.45 14.73
CA PRO A 298 9.70 -8.80 13.78
C PRO A 298 9.42 -8.32 12.34
N ALA A 299 8.17 -8.00 12.02
CA ALA A 299 7.67 -7.72 10.68
C ALA A 299 7.96 -6.28 10.24
N GLY A 300 9.23 -5.87 10.31
CA GLY A 300 9.62 -4.51 9.93
C GLY A 300 11.10 -4.30 9.68
N TYR A 301 11.96 -5.28 10.00
CA TYR A 301 13.41 -5.10 9.94
C TYR A 301 13.93 -4.63 8.57
N LYS A 302 13.44 -5.22 7.48
CA LYS A 302 13.86 -4.85 6.12
C LYS A 302 13.40 -3.43 5.74
N ALA A 303 12.19 -3.05 6.14
CA ALA A 303 11.64 -1.72 5.90
C ALA A 303 12.43 -0.65 6.68
N ILE A 304 12.73 -0.92 7.95
CA ILE A 304 13.54 -0.03 8.78
C ILE A 304 14.98 0.07 8.25
N ALA A 305 15.60 -1.03 7.83
CA ALA A 305 16.93 -0.99 7.23
C ALA A 305 16.96 -0.10 5.97
N THR A 306 15.92 -0.22 5.12
CA THR A 306 15.76 0.63 3.93
C THR A 306 15.58 2.09 4.31
N LEU A 307 14.77 2.38 5.33
CA LEU A 307 14.57 3.74 5.85
C LEU A 307 15.88 4.34 6.35
N LEU A 308 16.61 3.62 7.21
CA LEU A 308 17.87 4.07 7.81
C LEU A 308 18.92 4.34 6.73
N ALA A 309 19.00 3.50 5.70
CA ALA A 309 19.91 3.75 4.57
C ALA A 309 19.58 5.05 3.84
N ARG A 310 18.29 5.32 3.56
CA ARG A 310 17.84 6.56 2.90
C ARG A 310 18.11 7.80 3.74
N ILE A 311 17.79 7.73 5.03
CA ILE A 311 17.99 8.84 5.98
C ILE A 311 19.48 9.18 6.12
N ARG A 312 20.35 8.16 6.25
CA ARG A 312 21.81 8.36 6.33
C ARG A 312 22.37 9.02 5.06
N ALA A 313 21.85 8.65 3.89
CA ALA A 313 22.29 9.22 2.61
C ALA A 313 22.02 10.73 2.50
N VAL A 314 21.04 11.26 3.24
CA VAL A 314 20.70 12.69 3.26
C VAL A 314 21.13 13.40 4.55
N GLY A 315 21.92 12.73 5.41
CA GLY A 315 22.48 13.34 6.63
C GLY A 315 21.49 13.58 7.76
N ILE A 316 20.33 12.92 7.75
CA ILE A 316 19.35 13.00 8.85
C ILE A 316 19.80 12.05 9.98
N GLU A 317 19.74 12.51 11.23
CA GLU A 317 19.96 11.66 12.40
C GLU A 317 18.72 10.82 12.68
N ALA A 318 18.85 9.50 12.76
CA ALA A 318 17.75 8.60 13.12
C ALA A 318 17.93 8.02 14.53
N ILE A 319 16.91 8.18 15.38
CA ILE A 319 16.85 7.60 16.72
C ILE A 319 15.64 6.68 16.81
N MET A 320 15.87 5.41 17.12
CA MET A 320 14.80 4.43 17.29
C MET A 320 14.19 4.59 18.69
N LEU A 321 12.87 4.77 18.74
CA LEU A 321 12.11 4.70 19.97
C LEU A 321 11.53 3.29 20.11
N THR A 322 11.67 2.72 21.30
CA THR A 322 11.15 1.38 21.64
C THR A 322 10.08 1.47 22.72
N PRO A 323 8.93 0.80 22.54
CA PRO A 323 7.93 0.64 23.58
C PRO A 323 8.44 -0.34 24.65
N ARG A 324 7.83 -0.32 25.83
CA ARG A 324 8.08 -1.29 26.91
C ARG A 324 7.32 -2.60 26.69
N LEU A 325 6.10 -2.51 26.18
CA LEU A 325 5.23 -3.64 25.84
C LEU A 325 5.32 -3.94 24.33
N SER A 326 4.21 -4.27 23.69
CA SER A 326 4.17 -4.62 22.26
C SER A 326 4.20 -3.39 21.36
N ASP A 327 3.43 -2.35 21.71
CA ASP A 327 3.38 -1.09 20.95
C ASP A 327 3.20 0.13 21.87
N PHE A 328 3.42 1.33 21.33
CA PHE A 328 3.30 2.57 22.11
C PHE A 328 1.88 2.89 22.57
N ASN A 329 0.85 2.37 21.88
CA ASN A 329 -0.53 2.54 22.31
C ASN A 329 -0.87 1.63 23.49
N GLU A 330 -0.33 0.42 23.51
CA GLU A 330 -0.39 -0.48 24.65
C GLU A 330 0.31 0.11 25.88
N ASP A 331 1.53 0.65 25.72
CA ASP A 331 2.23 1.38 26.79
C ASP A 331 1.37 2.52 27.34
N LEU A 332 0.81 3.36 26.48
CA LEU A 332 -0.03 4.49 26.90
C LEU A 332 -1.28 4.04 27.65
N ARG A 333 -1.93 2.96 27.19
CA ARG A 333 -3.17 2.45 27.78
C ARG A 333 -2.95 1.76 29.12
N LEU A 334 -1.92 0.93 29.22
CA LEU A 334 -1.72 0.05 30.38
C LEU A 334 -0.79 0.64 31.43
N LEU A 335 0.19 1.46 31.02
CA LEU A 335 1.17 2.07 31.93
C LEU A 335 0.86 3.55 32.21
N GLY A 336 0.06 4.18 31.36
CA GLY A 336 -0.31 5.59 31.48
C GLY A 336 0.72 6.56 30.87
N LEU A 337 0.30 7.82 30.76
CA LEU A 337 1.08 8.87 30.12
C LEU A 337 2.39 9.18 30.84
N ASP A 338 2.39 9.20 32.17
CA ASP A 338 3.58 9.53 32.97
C ASP A 338 4.69 8.49 32.77
N ALA A 339 4.33 7.20 32.78
CA ALA A 339 5.28 6.11 32.56
C ALA A 339 5.84 6.13 31.13
N LEU A 340 4.99 6.34 30.14
CA LEU A 340 5.41 6.50 28.74
C LEU A 340 6.35 7.70 28.57
N THR A 341 6.01 8.84 29.19
CA THR A 341 6.80 10.08 29.15
C THR A 341 8.17 9.87 29.79
N ALA A 342 8.23 9.27 30.99
CA ALA A 342 9.48 8.97 31.67
C ALA A 342 10.37 8.04 30.83
N ARG A 343 9.78 7.05 30.14
CA ARG A 343 10.51 6.13 29.27
C ARG A 343 11.05 6.80 28.01
N LEU A 344 10.26 7.66 27.37
CA LEU A 344 10.68 8.40 26.18
C LEU A 344 11.76 9.43 26.50
N LYS A 345 11.71 10.07 27.67
CA LYS A 345 12.77 11.00 28.14
C LYS A 345 14.17 10.37 28.17
N LEU A 346 14.26 9.05 28.38
CA LEU A 346 15.54 8.31 28.36
C LEU A 346 16.05 7.98 26.95
N GLN A 347 15.19 8.08 25.94
CA GLN A 347 15.48 7.70 24.55
C GLN A 347 15.61 8.92 23.62
N VAL A 348 14.94 10.01 23.96
CA VAL A 348 14.99 11.29 23.24
C VAL A 348 16.31 12.01 23.53
N ALA A 349 16.86 12.66 22.51
CA ALA A 349 18.09 13.43 22.66
C ALA A 349 17.92 14.54 23.72
N PRO A 350 18.89 14.76 24.63
CA PRO A 350 18.73 15.68 25.76
C PRO A 350 18.27 17.09 25.37
N GLN A 351 18.74 17.61 24.23
CA GLN A 351 18.37 18.92 23.68
C GLN A 351 16.91 19.02 23.23
N ASP A 352 16.26 17.90 22.92
CA ASP A 352 14.89 17.86 22.41
C ASP A 352 13.85 17.71 23.53
N VAL A 353 14.25 17.19 24.69
CA VAL A 353 13.39 17.03 25.87
C VAL A 353 12.71 18.34 26.28
N PRO A 354 13.42 19.47 26.52
CA PRO A 354 12.78 20.73 26.90
C PRO A 354 11.94 21.34 25.77
N ARG A 355 12.18 20.96 24.52
CA ARG A 355 11.47 21.51 23.36
C ARG A 355 10.13 20.81 23.11
N PHE A 356 10.05 19.52 23.38
CA PHE A 356 8.89 18.70 23.00
C PHE A 356 8.14 18.06 24.16
N MET A 357 8.76 17.97 25.35
CA MET A 357 8.21 17.23 26.50
C MET A 357 7.95 18.12 27.72
N SER A 358 8.12 19.44 27.59
CA SER A 358 7.67 20.41 28.60
C SER A 358 6.15 20.52 28.58
N SER A 359 5.53 20.54 29.75
CA SER A 359 4.14 21.03 29.87
C SER A 359 4.12 22.50 29.45
N ALA A 360 3.08 22.94 28.75
CA ALA A 360 2.82 24.38 28.64
C ALA A 360 2.58 24.90 30.06
N ASP A 361 3.44 25.82 30.51
CA ASP A 361 3.29 26.53 31.79
C ASP A 361 1.97 27.31 31.85
#